data_AF-A0A9E6PR21-F1
#
_entry.id   AF-A0A9E6PR21-F1
#
_cell.length_a   1.000
_cell.length_b   1.000
_cell.length_c   1.000
_cell.angle_alpha   90.00
_cell.angle_beta   90.00
_cell.angle_gamma   90.00
#
_symmetry.space_group_name_H-M   'P 1'
#
loop_
_entity.id
_entity.type
_entity.pdbx_description
1 polymer ?
#
loop_
_entity_poly.entity_id
_entity_poly.type
_entity_poly.pdbx_seq_one_letter_code
_entity_poly.pdbx_strand_id
1 'polypeptide(L)'
;MVLGEFCAIYSEVVTAKVAQGGGVSWDAFIVPVLLMCFAGLCLLGAYWLGYVAVGDIWVVTVVSVTSLLILEPIVVWSLFGEMPRRGALIGFCLGALGMLSTVML
;
A
#
# COMPACT_ATOMS: atom_id res chain seq x y z
N MET A 1 -10.38 0.58 -4.33
CA MET A 1 -8.99 0.10 -4.44
C MET A 1 -8.07 1.09 -3.74
N VAL A 2 -7.77 2.25 -4.35
CA VAL A 2 -6.93 3.35 -3.81
C VAL A 2 -7.19 3.66 -2.34
N LEU A 3 -8.45 3.84 -1.93
CA LEU A 3 -8.79 4.13 -0.52
C LEU A 3 -8.38 3.01 0.44
N GLY A 4 -8.64 1.76 0.05
CA GLY A 4 -8.28 0.60 0.86
C GLY A 4 -6.77 0.44 0.98
N GLU A 5 -6.04 0.62 -0.12
CA GLU A 5 -4.56 0.58 -0.12
C GLU A 5 -3.97 1.71 0.72
N PHE A 6 -4.48 2.94 0.56
CA PHE A 6 -4.04 4.06 1.37
C PHE A 6 -4.24 3.80 2.87
N CYS A 7 -5.42 3.31 3.27
CA CYS A 7 -5.69 2.95 4.66
C CYS A 7 -4.78 1.82 5.16
N ALA A 8 -4.53 0.80 4.34
CA ALA A 8 -3.63 -0.31 4.68
C ALA A 8 -2.21 0.18 4.91
N ILE A 9 -1.62 0.86 3.92
CA ILE A 9 -0.27 1.41 3.98
C ILE A 9 -0.14 2.39 5.15
N TYR A 10 -1.11 3.29 5.33
CA TYR A 10 -1.07 4.23 6.45
C TYR A 10 -1.04 3.50 7.80
N SER A 11 -1.83 2.43 7.96
CA SER A 11 -1.81 1.63 9.19
C SER A 11 -0.46 0.95 9.45
N GLU A 12 0.19 0.42 8.42
CA GLU A 12 1.52 -0.21 8.51
C GLU A 12 2.59 0.81 8.88
N VAL A 13 2.62 1.95 8.17
CA VAL A 13 3.63 3.01 8.34
C VAL A 13 3.47 3.71 9.69
N VAL A 14 2.24 3.97 10.16
CA VAL A 14 1.99 4.49 11.51
C VAL A 14 2.44 3.51 12.58
N THR A 15 2.17 2.21 12.39
CA THR A 15 2.63 1.18 13.33
C THR A 15 4.16 1.14 13.42
N ALA A 16 4.84 1.24 12.28
CA ALA A 16 6.30 1.35 12.23
C ALA A 16 6.81 2.63 12.93
N LYS A 17 6.10 3.76 12.77
CA LYS A 17 6.46 5.04 13.40
C LYS A 17 6.27 5.00 14.92
N VAL A 18 5.21 4.36 15.40
CA VAL A 18 4.97 4.13 16.84
C VAL A 18 6.10 3.29 17.45
N ALA A 19 6.54 2.25 16.75
CA ALA A 19 7.69 1.44 17.17
C ALA A 19 9.00 2.24 17.21
N GLN A 20 9.23 3.14 16.23
CA GLN A 20 10.40 4.03 16.22
C GLN A 20 10.42 5.01 17.41
N GLY A 21 9.25 5.50 17.83
CA GLY A 21 9.11 6.43 18.96
C GLY A 21 9.22 5.80 20.35
N GLY A 22 9.48 4.49 20.46
CA GLY A 22 9.58 3.77 21.73
C GLY A 22 8.24 3.55 22.46
N GLY A 23 7.12 3.87 21.82
CA GLY A 23 5.77 3.73 22.38
C GLY A 23 5.22 2.32 22.19
N VAL A 24 5.67 1.36 22.99
CA VAL A 24 5.11 -0.01 23.00
C VAL A 24 3.87 -0.06 23.89
N SER A 25 2.87 0.79 23.62
CA SER A 25 1.57 0.71 24.27
C SER A 25 0.57 0.00 23.36
N TRP A 26 -0.16 -0.98 23.92
CA TRP A 26 -1.19 -1.73 23.20
C TRP A 26 -2.28 -0.81 22.63
N ASP A 27 -2.57 0.30 23.31
CA ASP A 27 -3.55 1.30 22.86
C ASP A 27 -3.15 1.99 21.54
N ALA A 28 -1.85 2.18 21.30
CA ALA A 28 -1.35 2.77 20.06
C ALA A 28 -1.49 1.82 18.86
N PHE A 29 -1.71 0.52 19.11
CA PHE A 29 -1.86 -0.51 18.09
C PHE A 29 -3.32 -0.73 17.66
N ILE A 30 -4.28 -0.38 18.52
CA ILE A 30 -5.71 -0.61 18.26
C ILE A 30 -6.19 0.17 17.04
N VAL A 31 -5.81 1.44 16.93
CA VAL A 31 -6.26 2.31 15.84
C VAL A 31 -5.73 1.84 14.47
N PRO A 32 -4.43 1.53 14.30
CA PRO A 32 -3.93 0.91 13.07
C PRO A 32 -4.63 -0.40 12.71
N VAL A 33 -4.87 -1.28 13.69
CA VAL A 33 -5.52 -2.57 13.43
C VAL A 33 -6.96 -2.40 12.94
N LEU A 34 -7.74 -1.51 13.56
CA LEU A 34 -9.10 -1.22 13.11
C LEU A 34 -9.11 -0.64 11.70
N LEU A 35 -8.15 0.25 11.39
CA LEU A 35 -7.98 0.82 10.07
C LEU A 35 -7.61 -0.25 9.03
N MET A 36 -6.76 -1.22 9.39
CA MET A 36 -6.37 -2.34 8.54
C MET A 36 -7.56 -3.28 8.26
N CYS A 37 -8.40 -3.56 9.25
CA CYS A 37 -9.64 -4.32 9.05
C CYS A 37 -10.58 -3.62 8.06
N PHE A 38 -10.76 -2.30 8.21
CA PHE A 38 -11.56 -1.51 7.28
C PHE A 38 -10.94 -1.49 5.87
N ALA A 39 -9.63 -1.32 5.78
CA ALA A 39 -8.87 -1.38 4.53
C ALA A 39 -9.08 -2.72 3.80
N GLY A 40 -9.02 -3.83 4.54
CA GLY A 40 -9.27 -5.18 4.03
C GLY A 40 -10.67 -5.32 3.42
N LEU A 41 -11.71 -4.80 4.09
CA LEU A 41 -13.07 -4.80 3.54
C LEU A 41 -13.16 -3.99 2.24
N CYS A 42 -12.54 -2.80 2.20
CA CYS A 42 -12.50 -1.97 0.99
C CYS A 42 -11.73 -2.63 -0.16
N LEU A 43 -10.64 -3.34 0.13
CA LEU A 43 -9.83 -4.05 -0.86
C LEU A 43 -10.58 -5.26 -1.44
N LEU A 44 -11.18 -6.10 -0.58
CA LEU A 44 -11.99 -7.24 -1.01
C LEU A 44 -13.16 -6.77 -1.89
N GLY A 45 -13.86 -5.72 -1.47
CA GLY A 45 -14.92 -5.10 -2.27
C GLY A 45 -14.43 -4.57 -3.61
N ALA A 46 -13.25 -3.93 -3.64
CA ALA A 46 -12.68 -3.42 -4.87
C ALA A 46 -12.27 -4.53 -5.85
N TYR A 47 -11.69 -5.62 -5.36
CA TYR A 47 -11.33 -6.77 -6.20
C TYR A 47 -12.57 -7.48 -6.74
N TRP A 48 -13.59 -7.69 -5.89
CA TRP A 48 -14.86 -8.24 -6.31
C TRP A 48 -15.49 -7.39 -7.42
N LEU A 49 -15.64 -6.08 -7.18
CA LEU A 49 -16.35 -5.18 -8.08
C LEU A 49 -15.55 -4.91 -9.36
N GLY A 50 -14.22 -4.84 -9.25
CA GLY A 50 -13.31 -4.76 -10.38
C GLY A 50 -13.40 -5.99 -11.28
N TYR A 51 -13.42 -7.19 -10.70
CA TYR A 51 -13.57 -8.43 -11.47
C TYR A 51 -14.96 -8.53 -12.13
N VAL A 52 -16.02 -8.15 -11.43
CA VAL A 52 -17.38 -8.10 -12.00
C VAL A 52 -17.48 -7.12 -13.16
N ALA A 53 -16.79 -5.97 -13.10
CA ALA A 53 -16.86 -4.94 -14.13
C ALA A 53 -15.99 -5.23 -15.36
N VAL A 54 -14.79 -5.80 -15.16
CA VAL A 54 -13.80 -6.00 -16.23
C VAL A 54 -13.78 -7.44 -16.75
N GLY A 55 -14.14 -8.41 -15.93
CA GLY A 55 -14.08 -9.84 -16.23
C GLY A 55 -12.67 -10.44 -16.25
N ASP A 56 -11.63 -9.61 -16.05
CA ASP A 56 -10.23 -10.02 -16.02
C ASP A 56 -9.55 -9.60 -14.71
N ILE A 57 -9.08 -10.61 -13.97
CA ILE A 57 -8.39 -10.41 -12.69
C ILE A 57 -7.00 -9.79 -12.86
N TRP A 58 -6.35 -10.00 -14.01
CA TRP A 58 -5.04 -9.44 -14.30
C TRP A 58 -5.10 -7.93 -14.42
N VAL A 59 -6.11 -7.40 -15.11
CA VAL A 59 -6.33 -5.94 -15.21
C VAL A 59 -6.55 -5.34 -13.82
N VAL A 60 -7.41 -5.95 -13.00
CA VAL A 60 -7.67 -5.49 -11.63
C VAL A 60 -6.39 -5.52 -10.78
N THR A 61 -5.59 -6.57 -10.93
CA THR A 61 -4.32 -6.73 -10.20
C THR A 61 -3.26 -5.73 -10.66
N VAL A 62 -3.16 -5.45 -11.97
CA VAL A 62 -2.27 -4.43 -12.52
C VAL A 62 -2.66 -3.04 -12.00
N VAL A 63 -3.95 -2.73 -11.92
CA VAL A 63 -4.39 -1.44 -11.35
C VAL A 63 -4.03 -1.35 -9.86
N SER A 64 -4.25 -2.43 -9.11
CA SER A 64 -3.87 -2.58 -7.69
C SER A 64 -2.40 -2.28 -7.46
N VAL A 65 -1.53 -3.04 -8.12
CA VAL A 65 -0.10 -2.96 -7.87
C VAL A 65 0.44 -1.60 -8.35
N THR A 66 -0.11 -1.00 -9.41
CA THR A 66 0.30 0.32 -9.88
C THR A 66 -0.03 1.38 -8.84
N SER A 67 -1.25 1.29 -8.28
CA SER A 67 -1.72 2.19 -7.24
C SER A 67 -0.88 2.07 -5.97
N LEU A 68 -0.57 0.84 -5.52
CA LEU A 68 0.37 0.56 -4.42
C LEU A 68 1.74 1.20 -4.66
N LEU A 69 2.32 1.00 -5.84
CA LEU A 69 3.66 1.47 -6.20
C LEU A 69 3.74 3.01 -6.16
N ILE A 70 2.64 3.72 -6.37
CA ILE A 70 2.57 5.18 -6.27
C ILE A 70 2.26 5.63 -4.83
N LEU A 71 1.27 5.00 -4.18
CA LEU A 71 0.78 5.42 -2.87
C LEU A 71 1.80 5.19 -1.76
N GLU A 72 2.47 4.04 -1.77
CA GLU A 72 3.39 3.65 -0.71
C GLU A 72 4.52 4.66 -0.47
N PRO A 73 5.30 5.09 -1.49
CA PRO A 73 6.34 6.09 -1.28
C PRO A 73 5.80 7.45 -0.83
N ILE A 74 4.59 7.85 -1.28
CA ILE A 74 3.96 9.11 -0.86
C ILE A 74 3.61 9.06 0.63
N VAL A 75 2.99 7.97 1.08
CA VAL A 75 2.59 7.80 2.48
C VAL A 75 3.82 7.73 3.39
N VAL A 76 4.83 6.94 3.01
CA VAL A 76 6.09 6.82 3.75
C VAL A 76 6.78 8.18 3.86
N TRP A 77 6.91 8.92 2.75
CA TRP A 77 7.50 10.25 2.75
C TRP A 77 6.72 11.23 3.64
N SER A 78 5.38 11.18 3.62
CA SER A 78 4.55 12.06 4.44
C SER A 78 4.70 11.82 5.95
N LEU A 79 4.93 10.56 6.36
CA LEU A 79 4.98 10.18 7.77
C LEU A 79 6.39 10.20 8.36
N PHE A 80 7.40 9.77 7.60
CA PHE A 80 8.78 9.72 8.05
C PHE A 80 9.60 10.94 7.61
N GLY A 81 9.20 11.65 6.55
CA GLY A 81 9.96 12.77 5.98
C GLY A 81 11.28 12.35 5.33
N GLU A 82 11.56 11.05 5.25
CA GLU A 82 12.81 10.50 4.71
C GLU A 82 12.66 10.15 3.22
N MET A 83 13.68 10.47 2.43
CA MET A 83 13.78 9.97 1.06
C MET A 83 14.35 8.55 1.03
N PRO A 84 13.94 7.70 0.08
CA PRO A 84 14.48 6.36 -0.06
C PRO A 84 16.00 6.40 -0.26
N ARG A 85 16.73 5.65 0.59
CA ARG A 85 18.17 5.47 0.42
C ARG A 85 18.47 4.71 -0.88
N ARG A 86 19.70 4.83 -1.40
CA ARG A 86 20.13 4.29 -2.70
C ARG A 86 19.68 2.85 -2.97
N GLY A 87 19.75 1.95 -1.98
CA GLY A 87 19.28 0.56 -2.12
C GLY A 87 17.76 0.44 -2.32
N ALA A 88 16.96 1.18 -1.55
CA ALA A 88 15.50 1.20 -1.69
C ALA A 88 15.06 1.83 -3.02
N LEU A 89 15.79 2.84 -3.51
CA LEU A 89 15.52 3.47 -4.79
C LEU A 89 15.75 2.51 -5.98
N ILE A 90 16.83 1.72 -5.95
CA ILE A 90 17.08 0.69 -6.97
C ILE A 90 15.97 -0.37 -6.94
N GLY A 91 15.60 -0.85 -5.75
CA GLY A 91 14.51 -1.81 -5.59
C GLY A 91 13.18 -1.27 -6.14
N PHE A 92 12.86 -0.01 -5.85
CA PHE A 92 11.69 0.66 -6.37
C PHE A 92 11.69 0.76 -7.91
N CYS A 93 12.81 1.19 -8.51
CA CYS A 93 12.94 1.26 -9.97
C CYS A 93 12.80 -0.11 -10.63
N LEU A 94 13.40 -1.16 -10.07
CA LEU A 94 13.26 -2.52 -10.60
C LEU A 94 11.82 -3.03 -10.47
N GLY A 95 11.15 -2.75 -9.35
CA GLY A 95 9.73 -3.06 -9.16
C GLY A 95 8.83 -2.35 -10.18
N ALA A 96 9.06 -1.05 -10.40
CA ALA A 96 8.34 -0.26 -11.39
C ALA A 96 8.53 -0.79 -12.83
N LEU A 97 9.77 -1.17 -13.18
CA LEU A 97 10.08 -1.75 -14.49
C LEU A 97 9.46 -3.14 -14.68
N GLY A 98 9.52 -4.00 -13.66
CA GLY A 98 8.85 -5.31 -13.69
C GLY A 98 7.34 -5.17 -13.87
N MET A 99 6.75 -4.18 -13.19
CA MET A 99 5.35 -3.85 -13.36
C MET A 99 5.02 -3.35 -14.77
N LEU A 100 5.80 -2.42 -15.31
CA LEU A 100 5.66 -1.92 -16.69
C LEU A 100 5.69 -3.06 -17.70
N SER A 101 6.58 -4.04 -17.50
CA SER A 101 6.65 -5.24 -18.36
C SER A 101 5.36 -6.04 -18.36
N THR A 102 4.69 -6.19 -17.21
CA THR A 102 3.41 -6.91 -17.10
C THR A 102 2.25 -6.19 -17.76
N VAL A 103 2.31 -4.85 -17.87
CA VAL A 103 1.25 -4.06 -18.53
C VAL A 103 1.43 -4.04 -20.05
N MET A 104 2.68 -4.07 -20.53
CA MET A 104 2.99 -3.90 -21.95
C MET A 104 3.05 -5.21 -22.75
N LEU A 105 3.11 -6.38 -22.10
CA LEU A 105 3.15 -7.71 -22.72
C LEU A 105 1.88 -8.50 -22.42
#